data_AF-A0A3M1WWJ5-F1
#
_entry.id   AF-A0A3M1WWJ5-F1
#
_cell.length_a   1.000
_cell.length_b   1.000
_cell.length_c   1.000
_cell.angle_alpha   90.00
_cell.angle_beta   90.00
_cell.angle_gamma   90.00
#
_symmetry.space_group_name_H-M   'P 1'
#
loop_
_entity.id
_entity.type
_entity.pdbx_description
1 polymer ?
#
loop_
_entity_poly.entity_id
_entity_poly.type
_entity_poly.pdbx_seq_one_letter_code
_entity_poly.pdbx_strand_id
1 'polypeptide(L)'
;MNAIRNLLALIGLLAIVALVWAVKTWEPVVQEFRPMWTHYQSLSGEEKARIRGIVAELDKAIQEKAFDEGAFATYLDLAENLLKTRNAAEATVWKVPVEEGLSAEDVDQTMKFVANEHNIKNVGELPLYKEVQAMTGKPYRIVKIYMFCNALTASHMLEYSDAFSAYLPCRVAMVQDKQGKLWLYSLNMDMMIHGGKPLPPTLKEEALGVKKIILDIMKRGAEGDF
;
A
#
# COMPACT_ATOMS: atom_id res chain seq x y z
N MET A 1 -67.00 -3.46 -20.96
CA MET A 1 -66.44 -2.57 -19.91
C MET A 1 -65.59 -3.32 -18.87
N ASN A 2 -66.01 -4.49 -18.37
CA ASN A 2 -65.25 -5.23 -17.33
C ASN A 2 -63.87 -5.74 -17.79
N ALA A 3 -63.72 -6.15 -19.05
CA ALA A 3 -62.44 -6.64 -19.58
C ALA A 3 -61.35 -5.56 -19.62
N ILE A 4 -61.69 -4.33 -20.03
CA ILE A 4 -60.76 -3.20 -20.08
C ILE A 4 -60.36 -2.78 -18.66
N ARG A 5 -61.31 -2.77 -17.72
CA ARG A 5 -61.04 -2.47 -16.30
C ARG A 5 -60.09 -3.49 -15.67
N ASN A 6 -60.28 -4.78 -15.96
CA ASN A 6 -59.40 -5.84 -15.44
C ASN A 6 -58.01 -5.82 -16.08
N LEU A 7 -57.91 -5.45 -17.37
CA LEU A 7 -56.63 -5.27 -18.06
C LEU A 7 -55.82 -4.09 -17.47
N LEU A 8 -56.47 -2.95 -17.24
CA LEU A 8 -55.83 -1.79 -16.61
C LEU A 8 -55.39 -2.09 -15.17
N ALA A 9 -56.17 -2.88 -14.42
CA ALA A 9 -55.79 -3.33 -13.08
C ALA A 9 -54.57 -4.25 -13.09
N LEU A 10 -54.45 -5.15 -14.07
CA LEU A 10 -53.29 -6.02 -14.27
C LEU A 10 -52.03 -5.24 -14.63
N ILE A 11 -52.14 -4.24 -15.53
CA ILE A 11 -51.01 -3.36 -15.88
C ILE A 11 -50.57 -2.56 -14.65
N GLY A 12 -51.52 -2.03 -13.86
CA GLY A 12 -51.22 -1.33 -12.60
C GLY A 12 -50.52 -2.23 -11.59
N LEU A 13 -50.97 -3.48 -11.43
CA LEU A 13 -50.33 -4.45 -10.55
C LEU A 13 -48.90 -4.78 -10.99
N LEU A 14 -48.69 -4.99 -12.29
CA LEU A 14 -47.36 -5.25 -12.86
C LEU A 14 -46.41 -4.06 -12.67
N ALA A 15 -46.91 -2.83 -12.83
CA ALA A 15 -46.12 -1.62 -12.59
C ALA A 15 -45.69 -1.52 -11.12
N ILE A 16 -46.60 -1.79 -10.17
CA ILE A 16 -46.28 -1.80 -8.74
C ILE A 16 -45.27 -2.90 -8.40
N VAL A 17 -45.44 -4.10 -8.94
CA VAL A 17 -44.49 -5.21 -8.74
C VAL A 17 -43.11 -4.87 -9.29
N ALA A 18 -43.04 -4.26 -10.47
CA ALA A 18 -41.77 -3.78 -11.05
C ALA A 18 -41.11 -2.69 -10.20
N LEU A 19 -41.90 -1.77 -9.64
CA LEU A 19 -41.43 -0.72 -8.74
C LEU A 19 -40.89 -1.28 -7.43
N VAL A 20 -41.62 -2.21 -6.80
CA VAL A 20 -41.19 -2.90 -5.57
C VAL A 20 -39.93 -3.72 -5.84
N TRP A 21 -39.85 -4.42 -6.98
CA TRP A 21 -38.66 -5.16 -7.38
C TRP A 21 -37.47 -4.24 -7.60
N ALA A 22 -37.65 -3.11 -8.29
CA ALA A 22 -36.60 -2.12 -8.51
C ALA A 22 -36.13 -1.51 -7.18
N VAL A 23 -37.03 -1.09 -6.31
CA VAL A 23 -36.68 -0.56 -4.97
C VAL A 23 -35.90 -1.62 -4.19
N LYS A 24 -36.40 -2.84 -4.07
CA LYS A 24 -35.73 -3.90 -3.30
C LYS A 24 -34.35 -4.27 -3.88
N THR A 25 -34.18 -4.18 -5.20
CA THR A 25 -32.92 -4.50 -5.88
C THR A 25 -31.89 -3.38 -5.71
N TRP A 26 -32.31 -2.13 -5.79
CA TRP A 26 -31.42 -0.96 -5.77
C TRP A 26 -31.23 -0.36 -4.39
N GLU A 27 -32.14 -0.59 -3.45
CA GLU A 27 -32.07 -0.08 -2.08
C GLU A 27 -30.76 -0.42 -1.36
N PRO A 28 -30.22 -1.67 -1.35
CA PRO A 28 -28.95 -1.94 -0.69
C PRO A 28 -27.79 -1.10 -1.26
N VAL A 29 -27.71 -0.98 -2.58
CA VAL A 29 -26.69 -0.17 -3.26
C VAL A 29 -26.85 1.32 -2.91
N VAL A 30 -28.09 1.82 -2.93
CA VAL A 30 -28.39 3.21 -2.58
C VAL A 30 -28.01 3.51 -1.13
N GLN A 31 -28.22 2.56 -0.21
CA GLN A 31 -27.88 2.74 1.21
C GLN A 31 -26.35 2.77 1.43
N GLU A 32 -25.58 1.95 0.72
CA GLU A 32 -24.11 1.99 0.76
C GLU A 32 -23.55 3.32 0.21
N PHE A 33 -24.12 3.82 -0.88
CA PHE A 33 -23.69 5.09 -1.49
C PHE A 33 -24.23 6.33 -0.78
N ARG A 34 -25.28 6.21 0.06
CA ARG A 34 -25.94 7.36 0.69
C ARG A 34 -24.99 8.25 1.49
N PRO A 35 -24.12 7.75 2.38
CA PRO A 35 -23.21 8.61 3.14
C PRO A 35 -22.25 9.38 2.23
N MET A 36 -21.72 8.70 1.20
CA MET A 36 -20.82 9.31 0.21
C MET A 36 -21.56 10.38 -0.60
N TRP A 37 -22.80 10.12 -1.00
CA TRP A 37 -23.64 11.07 -1.74
C TRP A 37 -24.00 12.30 -0.89
N THR A 38 -24.39 12.11 0.36
CA THR A 38 -24.66 13.22 1.29
C THR A 38 -23.41 14.07 1.51
N HIS A 39 -22.24 13.43 1.67
CA HIS A 39 -20.98 14.16 1.75
C HIS A 39 -20.67 14.91 0.45
N TYR A 40 -20.80 14.25 -0.71
CA TYR A 40 -20.61 14.88 -2.03
C TYR A 40 -21.51 16.10 -2.20
N GLN A 41 -22.78 16.04 -1.78
CA GLN A 41 -23.70 17.19 -1.83
C GLN A 41 -23.25 18.35 -0.94
N SER A 42 -22.60 18.07 0.19
CA SER A 42 -22.07 19.08 1.11
C SER A 42 -20.82 19.81 0.58
N LEU A 43 -20.14 19.25 -0.43
CA LEU A 43 -18.96 19.86 -1.02
C LEU A 43 -19.27 21.13 -1.82
N SER A 44 -18.27 22.01 -1.91
CA SER A 44 -18.29 23.20 -2.75
C SER A 44 -18.39 22.86 -4.24
N GLY A 45 -18.71 23.87 -5.06
CA GLY A 45 -18.76 23.70 -6.52
C GLY A 45 -17.41 23.28 -7.12
N GLU A 46 -16.31 23.79 -6.57
CA GLU A 46 -14.94 23.49 -7.01
C GLU A 46 -14.55 22.04 -6.69
N GLU A 47 -14.82 21.58 -5.46
CA GLU A 47 -14.56 20.20 -5.05
C GLU A 47 -15.37 19.20 -5.88
N LYS A 48 -16.66 19.50 -6.15
CA LYS A 48 -17.50 18.70 -7.05
C LYS A 48 -16.97 18.66 -8.47
N ALA A 49 -16.45 19.77 -8.99
CA ALA A 49 -15.83 19.83 -10.31
C ALA A 49 -14.55 18.97 -10.35
N ARG A 50 -13.69 19.08 -9.32
CA ARG A 50 -12.48 18.26 -9.17
C ARG A 50 -12.79 16.76 -9.13
N ILE A 51 -13.76 16.33 -8.33
CA ILE A 51 -14.18 14.92 -8.26
C ILE A 51 -14.67 14.42 -9.62
N ARG A 52 -15.53 15.19 -10.31
CA ARG A 52 -16.01 14.81 -11.64
C ARG A 52 -14.86 14.67 -12.65
N GLY A 53 -13.88 15.58 -12.59
CA GLY A 53 -12.68 15.48 -13.43
C GLY A 53 -11.88 14.21 -13.15
N ILE A 54 -11.60 13.91 -11.87
CA ILE A 54 -10.87 12.69 -11.48
C ILE A 54 -11.62 11.43 -11.92
N VAL A 55 -12.94 11.37 -11.71
CA VAL A 55 -13.76 10.22 -12.09
C VAL A 55 -13.74 10.01 -13.60
N ALA A 56 -13.82 11.08 -14.40
CA ALA A 56 -13.76 10.99 -15.85
C ALA A 56 -12.39 10.48 -16.36
N GLU A 57 -11.29 11.00 -15.80
CA GLU A 57 -9.94 10.53 -16.13
C GLU A 57 -9.70 9.07 -15.68
N LEU A 58 -10.22 8.70 -14.50
CA LEU A 58 -10.13 7.34 -14.00
C LEU A 58 -10.91 6.36 -14.90
N ASP A 59 -12.13 6.70 -15.30
CA ASP A 59 -12.93 5.89 -16.21
C ASP A 59 -12.18 5.65 -17.54
N LYS A 60 -11.65 6.73 -18.13
CA LYS A 60 -10.81 6.64 -19.33
C LYS A 60 -9.60 5.71 -19.13
N ALA A 61 -8.84 5.90 -18.05
CA ALA A 61 -7.65 5.10 -17.77
C ALA A 61 -7.98 3.61 -17.54
N ILE A 62 -9.14 3.30 -16.95
CA ILE A 62 -9.63 1.92 -16.79
C ILE A 62 -9.96 1.30 -18.15
N GLN A 63 -10.68 2.02 -19.02
CA GLN A 63 -11.01 1.53 -20.37
C GLN A 63 -9.74 1.25 -21.19
N GLU A 64 -8.72 2.10 -21.04
CA GLU A 64 -7.42 1.97 -21.71
C GLU A 64 -6.50 0.92 -21.08
N LYS A 65 -6.89 0.31 -19.95
CA LYS A 65 -6.02 -0.58 -19.15
C LYS A 65 -4.65 0.04 -18.85
N ALA A 66 -4.67 1.32 -18.48
CA ALA A 66 -3.45 2.11 -18.32
C ALA A 66 -2.63 1.76 -17.06
N PHE A 67 -3.19 0.97 -16.14
CA PHE A 67 -2.57 0.59 -14.87
C PHE A 67 -2.18 -0.90 -14.85
N ASP A 68 -1.21 -1.24 -14.00
CA ASP A 68 -0.89 -2.64 -13.69
C ASP A 68 -2.11 -3.38 -13.18
N GLU A 69 -2.21 -4.67 -13.51
CA GLU A 69 -3.31 -5.54 -13.07
C GLU A 69 -3.45 -5.61 -11.54
N GLY A 70 -2.33 -5.43 -10.81
CA GLY A 70 -2.30 -5.40 -9.35
C GLY A 70 -2.70 -4.06 -8.74
N ALA A 71 -2.79 -2.98 -9.52
CA ALA A 71 -2.95 -1.62 -9.01
C ALA A 71 -4.17 -1.49 -8.09
N PHE A 72 -5.32 -1.98 -8.54
CA PHE A 72 -6.57 -1.88 -7.79
C PHE A 72 -6.47 -2.57 -6.43
N ALA A 73 -5.94 -3.80 -6.40
CA ALA A 73 -5.74 -4.54 -5.15
C ALA A 73 -4.78 -3.79 -4.21
N THR A 74 -3.67 -3.27 -4.75
CA THR A 74 -2.70 -2.51 -3.96
C THR A 74 -3.31 -1.24 -3.33
N TYR A 75 -4.15 -0.50 -4.06
CA TYR A 75 -4.82 0.67 -3.51
C TYR A 75 -5.92 0.31 -2.50
N LEU A 76 -6.60 -0.83 -2.66
CA LEU A 76 -7.53 -1.34 -1.66
C LEU A 76 -6.80 -1.71 -0.36
N ASP A 77 -5.69 -2.46 -0.45
CA ASP A 77 -4.88 -2.82 0.70
C ASP A 77 -4.37 -1.58 1.45
N LEU A 78 -3.94 -0.55 0.72
CA LEU A 78 -3.56 0.74 1.31
C LEU A 78 -4.74 1.39 2.05
N ALA A 79 -5.93 1.41 1.44
CA ALA A 79 -7.12 1.98 2.06
C ALA A 79 -7.53 1.21 3.32
N GLU A 80 -7.55 -0.11 3.27
CA GLU A 80 -7.83 -0.97 4.43
C GLU A 80 -6.84 -0.73 5.56
N ASN A 81 -5.54 -0.70 5.25
CA ASN A 81 -4.50 -0.45 6.25
C ASN A 81 -4.61 0.97 6.82
N LEU A 82 -4.91 1.98 6.01
CA LEU A 82 -5.11 3.35 6.48
C LEU A 82 -6.33 3.47 7.40
N LEU A 83 -7.43 2.79 7.07
CA LEU A 83 -8.63 2.75 7.93
C LEU A 83 -8.35 2.03 9.25
N LYS A 84 -7.53 0.98 9.23
CA LYS A 84 -7.13 0.21 10.42
C LYS A 84 -6.17 0.97 11.33
N THR A 85 -5.14 1.60 10.77
CA THR A 85 -4.05 2.23 11.55
C THR A 85 -4.29 3.71 11.82
N ARG A 86 -5.11 4.37 11.01
CA ARG A 86 -5.27 5.84 10.99
C ARG A 86 -3.94 6.58 10.80
N ASN A 87 -2.95 5.91 10.21
CA ASN A 87 -1.60 6.43 10.06
C ASN A 87 -1.05 6.08 8.67
N ALA A 88 -0.77 7.10 7.87
CA ALA A 88 -0.29 6.94 6.49
C ALA A 88 1.08 6.24 6.41
N ALA A 89 1.96 6.45 7.39
CA ALA A 89 3.25 5.78 7.42
C ALA A 89 3.08 4.29 7.76
N GLU A 90 2.28 3.94 8.77
CA GLU A 90 2.02 2.51 9.08
C GLU A 90 1.26 1.80 7.95
N ALA A 91 0.44 2.52 7.17
CA ALA A 91 -0.31 1.94 6.06
C ALA A 91 0.53 1.60 4.82
N THR A 92 1.75 2.13 4.72
CA THR A 92 2.62 2.02 3.53
C THR A 92 3.87 1.18 3.78
N VAL A 93 3.97 0.48 4.92
CA VAL A 93 5.15 -0.28 5.31
C VAL A 93 4.80 -1.73 5.63
N TRP A 94 5.76 -2.62 5.39
CA TRP A 94 5.80 -3.91 6.08
C TRP A 94 6.40 -3.71 7.46
N LYS A 95 5.87 -4.45 8.43
CA LYS A 95 6.26 -4.39 9.84
C LYS A 95 6.34 -5.80 10.40
N VAL A 96 7.52 -6.17 10.89
CA VAL A 96 7.77 -7.50 11.46
C VAL A 96 8.32 -7.34 12.88
N PRO A 97 7.71 -7.97 13.89
CA PRO A 97 8.27 -8.00 15.24
C PRO A 97 9.50 -8.90 15.27
N VAL A 98 10.56 -8.46 15.94
CA VAL A 98 11.70 -9.32 16.25
C VAL A 98 11.32 -10.29 17.38
N GLU A 99 11.81 -11.52 17.32
CA GLU A 99 11.63 -12.55 18.35
C GLU A 99 12.21 -12.13 19.70
N GLU A 100 11.61 -12.67 20.77
CA GLU A 100 12.05 -12.37 22.13
C GLU A 100 13.42 -13.02 22.40
N GLY A 101 14.32 -12.28 23.04
CA GLY A 101 15.65 -12.75 23.40
C GLY A 101 16.75 -12.40 22.40
N LEU A 102 16.41 -11.97 21.18
CA LEU A 102 17.40 -11.47 20.22
C LEU A 102 17.89 -10.07 20.61
N SER A 103 19.21 -9.89 20.57
CA SER A 103 19.81 -8.57 20.72
C SER A 103 19.74 -7.81 19.39
N ALA A 104 19.86 -6.47 19.45
CA ALA A 104 19.94 -5.66 18.24
C ALA A 104 21.19 -5.98 17.38
N GLU A 105 22.24 -6.51 17.99
CA GLU A 105 23.44 -6.95 17.26
C GLU A 105 23.17 -8.25 16.49
N ASP A 106 22.44 -9.20 17.08
CA ASP A 106 22.05 -10.45 16.40
C ASP A 106 21.21 -10.14 15.16
N VAL A 107 20.23 -9.24 15.30
CA VAL A 107 19.39 -8.77 14.19
C VAL A 107 20.22 -8.05 13.12
N ASP A 108 21.14 -7.16 13.51
CA ASP A 108 22.04 -6.45 12.61
C ASP A 108 22.89 -7.40 11.77
N GLN A 109 23.52 -8.37 12.43
CA GLN A 109 24.40 -9.35 11.78
C GLN A 109 23.62 -10.28 10.87
N THR A 110 22.46 -10.78 11.31
CA THR A 110 21.61 -11.66 10.51
C THR A 110 21.15 -10.96 9.24
N MET A 111 20.61 -9.73 9.33
CA MET A 111 20.18 -8.99 8.13
C MET A 111 21.31 -8.80 7.12
N LYS A 112 22.52 -8.48 7.58
CA LYS A 112 23.70 -8.32 6.71
C LYS A 112 24.17 -9.62 6.10
N PHE A 113 24.11 -10.71 6.86
CA PHE A 113 24.46 -12.04 6.38
C PHE A 113 23.51 -12.46 5.26
N VAL A 114 22.21 -12.40 5.50
CA VAL A 114 21.16 -12.73 4.52
C VAL A 114 21.25 -11.85 3.28
N ALA A 115 21.54 -10.55 3.45
CA ALA A 115 21.79 -9.66 2.32
C ALA A 115 22.97 -10.13 1.45
N ASN A 116 24.06 -10.58 2.06
CA ASN A 116 25.20 -11.12 1.32
C ASN A 116 24.87 -12.42 0.59
N GLU A 117 24.09 -13.33 1.20
CA GLU A 117 23.65 -14.58 0.55
C GLU A 117 22.84 -14.30 -0.73
N HIS A 118 21.96 -13.30 -0.69
CA HIS A 118 21.17 -12.87 -1.84
C HIS A 118 21.93 -11.99 -2.84
N ASN A 119 23.23 -11.74 -2.61
CA ASN A 119 24.04 -10.83 -3.40
C ASN A 119 23.46 -9.40 -3.51
N ILE A 120 22.70 -8.96 -2.50
CA ILE A 120 22.25 -7.57 -2.39
C ILE A 120 23.18 -6.79 -1.45
N LYS A 121 23.76 -5.70 -1.94
CA LYS A 121 24.81 -4.99 -1.20
C LYS A 121 24.21 -4.07 -0.14
N ASN A 122 24.77 -4.09 1.05
CA ASN A 122 24.58 -3.02 2.02
C ASN A 122 25.41 -1.81 1.57
N VAL A 123 24.73 -0.82 0.98
CA VAL A 123 25.35 0.40 0.43
C VAL A 123 25.40 1.55 1.43
N GLY A 124 24.86 1.36 2.64
CA GLY A 124 25.06 2.29 3.74
C GLY A 124 24.14 2.04 4.93
N GLU A 125 24.50 2.66 6.04
CA GLU A 125 23.79 2.52 7.31
C GLU A 125 23.66 3.90 7.98
N LEU A 126 22.48 4.17 8.53
CA LEU A 126 22.17 5.41 9.26
C LEU A 126 21.76 5.04 10.69
N PRO A 127 22.71 5.05 11.66
CA PRO A 127 22.42 4.80 13.06
C PRO A 127 21.82 6.05 13.73
N LEU A 128 20.57 6.39 13.39
CA LEU A 128 19.87 7.59 13.88
C LEU A 128 19.93 7.75 15.41
N TYR A 129 19.87 6.65 16.17
CA TYR A 129 20.00 6.68 17.62
C TYR A 129 21.32 7.29 18.12
N LYS A 130 22.43 7.06 17.41
CA LYS A 130 23.73 7.66 17.73
C LYS A 130 23.75 9.15 17.41
N GLU A 131 23.13 9.54 16.29
CA GLU A 131 23.03 10.94 15.91
C GLU A 131 22.20 11.74 16.92
N VAL A 132 21.03 11.21 17.32
CA VAL A 132 20.20 11.83 18.36
C VAL A 132 20.95 11.92 19.68
N GLN A 133 21.70 10.88 20.06
CA GLN A 133 22.53 10.90 21.27
C GLN A 133 23.64 11.96 21.18
N ALA A 134 24.32 12.08 20.05
CA ALA A 134 25.37 13.07 19.84
C ALA A 134 24.82 14.51 19.93
N MET A 135 23.65 14.76 19.34
CA MET A 135 23.02 16.08 19.36
C MET A 135 22.43 16.47 20.74
N THR A 136 21.88 15.50 21.47
CA THR A 136 21.14 15.78 22.72
C THR A 136 21.95 15.52 23.99
N GLY A 137 23.07 14.80 23.89
CA GLY A 137 23.85 14.31 25.03
C GLY A 137 23.16 13.21 25.84
N LYS A 138 22.02 12.69 25.38
CA LYS A 138 21.19 11.71 26.11
C LYS A 138 21.08 10.40 25.33
N PRO A 139 21.08 9.23 25.99
CA PRO A 139 20.79 7.96 25.31
C PRO A 139 19.44 8.03 24.57
N TYR A 140 19.39 7.41 23.40
CA TYR A 140 18.18 7.25 22.61
C TYR A 140 17.93 5.77 22.33
N ARG A 141 16.65 5.39 22.18
CA ARG A 141 16.28 4.02 21.81
C ARG A 141 16.83 3.66 20.44
N ILE A 142 17.04 2.36 20.18
CA ILE A 142 17.65 1.91 18.93
C ILE A 142 16.78 2.31 17.74
N VAL A 143 17.37 3.03 16.79
CA VAL A 143 16.79 3.36 15.49
C VAL A 143 17.92 3.37 14.49
N LYS A 144 18.03 2.31 13.69
CA LYS A 144 19.08 2.16 12.68
C LYS A 144 18.45 1.78 11.34
N ILE A 145 18.82 2.51 10.29
CA ILE A 145 18.32 2.28 8.94
C ILE A 145 19.45 1.66 8.12
N TYR A 146 19.14 0.57 7.43
CA TYR A 146 20.00 -0.15 6.50
C TYR A 146 19.55 0.15 5.08
N MET A 147 20.51 0.29 4.18
CA MET A 147 20.25 0.55 2.77
C MET A 147 20.81 -0.62 1.96
N PHE A 148 19.92 -1.50 1.50
CA PHE A 148 20.26 -2.65 0.68
C PHE A 148 19.94 -2.35 -0.79
N CYS A 149 20.85 -2.66 -1.70
CA CYS A 149 20.71 -2.32 -3.11
C CYS A 149 21.33 -3.37 -4.04
N ASN A 150 20.61 -3.68 -5.12
CA ASN A 150 21.19 -4.20 -6.35
C ASN A 150 21.33 -3.01 -7.32
N ALA A 151 22.56 -2.60 -7.60
CA ALA A 151 22.83 -1.40 -8.37
C ALA A 151 22.33 -1.48 -9.82
N LEU A 152 22.33 -2.67 -10.44
CA LEU A 152 21.85 -2.86 -11.80
C LEU A 152 20.33 -2.71 -11.87
N THR A 153 19.58 -3.41 -11.01
CA THR A 153 18.13 -3.23 -10.92
C THR A 153 17.75 -1.80 -10.55
N ALA A 154 18.50 -1.16 -9.64
CA ALA A 154 18.29 0.25 -9.31
C ALA A 154 18.48 1.16 -10.53
N SER A 155 19.50 0.92 -11.37
CA SER A 155 19.67 1.68 -12.61
C SER A 155 18.52 1.48 -13.58
N HIS A 156 18.04 0.24 -13.77
CA HIS A 156 16.89 -0.02 -14.64
C HIS A 156 15.60 0.67 -14.15
N MET A 157 15.39 0.74 -12.84
CA MET A 157 14.28 1.50 -12.24
C MET A 157 14.39 3.00 -12.54
N LEU A 158 15.59 3.57 -12.43
CA LEU A 158 15.84 4.99 -12.72
C LEU A 158 15.64 5.31 -14.20
N GLU A 159 16.14 4.45 -15.10
CA GLU A 159 15.90 4.60 -16.55
C GLU A 159 14.42 4.51 -16.92
N TYR A 160 13.62 3.76 -16.15
CA TYR A 160 12.17 3.76 -16.30
C TYR A 160 11.53 5.04 -15.74
N SER A 161 11.98 5.53 -14.58
CA SER A 161 11.63 6.87 -14.07
C SER A 161 12.59 7.35 -12.98
N ASP A 162 13.10 8.57 -13.13
CA ASP A 162 13.92 9.23 -12.10
C ASP A 162 13.21 9.32 -10.73
N ALA A 163 11.88 9.28 -10.69
CA ALA A 163 11.09 9.30 -9.46
C ALA A 163 11.37 8.11 -8.53
N PHE A 164 11.86 6.98 -9.06
CA PHE A 164 12.26 5.84 -8.22
C PHE A 164 13.45 6.18 -7.31
N SER A 165 14.21 7.24 -7.58
CA SER A 165 15.27 7.73 -6.68
C SER A 165 14.78 8.05 -5.26
N ALA A 166 13.50 8.42 -5.09
CA ALA A 166 12.92 8.68 -3.76
C ALA A 166 12.67 7.40 -2.94
N TYR A 167 12.66 6.26 -3.62
CA TYR A 167 12.39 4.96 -3.04
C TYR A 167 13.63 4.07 -2.90
N LEU A 168 14.65 4.35 -3.70
CA LEU A 168 15.93 3.63 -3.72
C LEU A 168 16.95 4.30 -2.78
N PRO A 169 17.88 3.54 -2.18
CA PRO A 169 17.94 2.08 -2.11
C PRO A 169 16.85 1.49 -1.20
N CYS A 170 16.67 0.17 -1.23
CA CYS A 170 15.69 -0.49 -0.37
C CYS A 170 16.08 -0.34 1.10
N ARG A 171 15.23 0.34 1.87
CA ARG A 171 15.49 0.65 3.28
C ARG A 171 14.83 -0.41 4.18
N VAL A 172 15.60 -0.93 5.13
CA VAL A 172 15.08 -1.69 6.27
C VAL A 172 15.46 -0.92 7.53
N ALA A 173 14.51 -0.59 8.39
CA ALA A 173 14.76 0.11 9.65
C ALA A 173 14.53 -0.82 10.84
N MET A 174 15.56 -1.00 11.66
CA MET A 174 15.46 -1.61 12.98
C MET A 174 15.13 -0.55 14.02
N VAL A 175 13.99 -0.70 14.67
CA VAL A 175 13.46 0.27 15.64
C VAL A 175 13.11 -0.45 16.92
N GLN A 176 13.66 0.02 18.03
CA GLN A 176 13.12 -0.25 19.34
C GLN A 176 11.92 0.67 19.58
N ASP A 177 10.77 0.09 19.86
CA ASP A 177 9.57 0.85 20.20
C ASP A 177 9.67 1.46 21.60
N LYS A 178 8.61 2.14 22.04
CA LYS A 178 8.58 2.79 23.36
C LYS A 178 8.47 1.79 24.52
N GLN A 179 8.13 0.54 24.23
CA GLN A 179 8.00 -0.56 25.18
C GLN A 179 9.28 -1.40 25.28
N GLY A 180 10.28 -1.12 24.42
CA GLY A 180 11.56 -1.80 24.41
C GLY A 180 11.66 -2.95 23.40
N LYS A 181 10.57 -3.27 22.67
CA LYS A 181 10.56 -4.34 21.67
C LYS A 181 11.18 -3.87 20.35
N LEU A 182 11.97 -4.74 19.72
CA LEU A 182 12.56 -4.49 18.41
C LEU A 182 11.58 -4.85 17.29
N TRP A 183 11.58 -4.02 16.26
CA TRP A 183 10.75 -4.15 15.06
C TRP A 183 11.58 -3.85 13.83
N LEU A 184 11.31 -4.57 12.75
CA LEU A 184 11.83 -4.28 11.42
C LEU A 184 10.74 -3.67 10.56
N TYR A 185 11.07 -2.57 9.89
CA TYR A 185 10.19 -1.86 8.99
C TYR A 185 10.84 -1.74 7.61
N SER A 186 10.07 -1.93 6.55
CA SER A 186 10.48 -1.55 5.19
C SER A 186 9.28 -0.99 4.46
N LEU A 187 9.52 -0.14 3.46
CA LEU A 187 8.43 0.33 2.61
C LEU A 187 7.78 -0.86 1.92
N ASN A 188 6.45 -0.92 1.91
CA ASN A 188 5.74 -1.89 1.11
C ASN A 188 5.98 -1.59 -0.38
N MET A 189 6.74 -2.45 -1.04
CA MET A 189 7.13 -2.26 -2.43
C MET A 189 5.96 -2.48 -3.41
N ASP A 190 4.80 -2.95 -2.97
CA ASP A 190 3.66 -3.22 -3.86
C ASP A 190 3.15 -1.95 -4.53
N MET A 191 3.11 -0.84 -3.80
CA MET A 191 2.79 0.47 -4.38
C MET A 191 3.77 0.88 -5.48
N MET A 192 5.06 0.55 -5.31
CA MET A 192 6.10 0.85 -6.29
C MET A 192 5.99 -0.03 -7.53
N ILE A 193 5.65 -1.32 -7.36
CA ILE A 193 5.66 -2.32 -8.43
C ILE A 193 4.33 -2.31 -9.21
N HIS A 194 3.21 -2.12 -8.50
CA HIS A 194 1.87 -2.30 -9.02
C HIS A 194 1.03 -1.01 -8.99
N GLY A 195 1.41 0.01 -8.24
CA GLY A 195 0.57 1.20 -8.03
C GLY A 195 0.44 2.14 -9.23
N GLY A 196 1.07 1.84 -10.37
CA GLY A 196 1.12 2.72 -11.53
C GLY A 196 0.90 1.97 -12.84
N LYS A 197 1.56 2.46 -13.90
CA LYS A 197 1.62 1.74 -15.17
C LYS A 197 2.37 0.42 -14.97
N PRO A 198 2.07 -0.63 -15.77
CA PRO A 198 2.85 -1.86 -15.72
C PRO A 198 4.33 -1.57 -15.97
N LEU A 199 5.18 -2.10 -15.10
CA LEU A 199 6.62 -2.14 -15.37
C LEU A 199 6.89 -3.03 -16.60
N PRO A 200 7.94 -2.74 -17.40
CA PRO A 200 8.41 -3.68 -18.41
C PRO A 200 8.61 -5.08 -17.79
N PRO A 201 8.26 -6.19 -18.48
CA PRO A 201 8.23 -7.52 -17.87
C PRO A 201 9.51 -7.91 -17.13
N THR A 202 10.68 -7.66 -17.74
CA THR A 202 11.99 -7.91 -17.12
C THR A 202 12.19 -7.06 -15.86
N LEU A 203 11.85 -5.77 -15.90
CA LEU A 203 11.97 -4.89 -14.73
C LEU A 203 10.99 -5.30 -13.61
N LYS A 204 9.78 -5.76 -13.96
CA LYS A 204 8.81 -6.30 -12.99
C LYS A 204 9.38 -7.53 -12.28
N GLU A 205 9.99 -8.45 -13.02
CA GLU A 205 10.64 -9.64 -12.46
C GLU A 205 11.80 -9.27 -11.52
N GLU A 206 12.68 -8.36 -11.94
CA GLU A 206 13.77 -7.85 -11.09
C GLU A 206 13.23 -7.21 -9.80
N ALA A 207 12.19 -6.37 -9.90
CA ALA A 207 11.57 -5.70 -8.77
C ALA A 207 10.94 -6.69 -7.77
N LEU A 208 10.26 -7.71 -8.29
CA LEU A 208 9.69 -8.80 -7.48
C LEU A 208 10.79 -9.64 -6.81
N GLY A 209 11.92 -9.86 -7.50
CA GLY A 209 13.12 -10.48 -6.94
C GLY A 209 13.67 -9.70 -5.76
N VAL A 210 13.86 -8.38 -5.91
CA VAL A 210 14.31 -7.51 -4.82
C VAL A 210 13.30 -7.48 -3.66
N LYS A 211 11.99 -7.41 -3.96
CA LYS A 211 10.94 -7.53 -2.93
C LYS A 211 11.09 -8.80 -2.10
N LYS A 212 11.28 -9.96 -2.76
CA LYS A 212 11.46 -11.24 -2.07
C LYS A 212 12.69 -11.22 -1.16
N ILE A 213 13.80 -10.68 -1.66
CA ILE A 213 15.06 -10.57 -0.89
C ILE A 213 14.87 -9.68 0.35
N ILE A 214 14.23 -8.51 0.21
CA ILE A 214 13.98 -7.61 1.34
C ILE A 214 13.07 -8.26 2.39
N LEU A 215 12.02 -8.94 1.97
CA LEU A 215 11.15 -9.68 2.88
C LEU A 215 11.89 -10.82 3.59
N ASP A 216 12.80 -11.50 2.92
CA ASP A 216 13.63 -12.56 3.52
C ASP A 216 14.62 -11.99 4.55
N ILE A 217 15.29 -10.88 4.23
CA ILE A 217 16.15 -10.13 5.17
C ILE A 217 15.35 -9.73 6.42
N MET A 218 14.15 -9.20 6.24
CA MET A 218 13.29 -8.81 7.36
C MET A 218 12.84 -10.02 8.18
N LYS A 219 12.45 -11.11 7.53
CA LYS A 219 11.97 -12.32 8.22
C LYS A 219 13.10 -12.95 9.03
N ARG A 220 14.21 -13.32 8.37
CA ARG A 220 15.34 -13.98 9.01
C ARG A 220 16.03 -13.07 10.01
N GLY A 221 16.12 -11.77 9.73
CA GLY A 221 16.59 -10.78 10.72
C GLY A 221 15.71 -10.70 11.97
N ALA A 222 14.41 -10.88 11.84
CA ALA A 222 13.49 -10.91 12.98
C ALA A 222 13.52 -12.24 13.76
N GLU A 223 13.84 -13.34 13.09
CA GLU A 223 13.93 -14.70 13.66
C GLU A 223 15.35 -15.05 14.15
N GLY A 224 16.37 -14.27 13.78
CA GLY A 224 17.78 -14.60 14.06
C GLY A 224 18.29 -15.81 13.29
N ASP A 225 17.69 -16.09 12.12
CA ASP A 225 17.98 -17.28 11.30
C ASP A 225 19.11 -17.01 10.30
N PHE A 226 20.32 -17.46 10.64
CA PHE A 226 21.53 -17.31 9.83
C PHE A 226 21.53 -18.13 8.56
#